data_AF-A0A8C2VBC3-F1
#
_entry.id   AF-A0A8C2VBC3-F1
#
_cell.length_a   1.000
_cell.length_b   1.000
_cell.length_c   1.000
_cell.angle_alpha   90.00
_cell.angle_beta   90.00
_cell.angle_gamma   90.00
#
_symmetry.space_group_name_H-M   'P 1'
#
loop_
_entity.id
_entity.type
_entity.pdbx_description
1 polymer ?
#
loop_
_entity_poly.entity_id
_entity_poly.type
_entity_poly.pdbx_seq_one_letter_code
_entity_poly.pdbx_strand_id
1 'polypeptide(L)'
;MKLLRSLIQDGYTALLDHRCRSAAQSFSELLNGLDPQKIKQLNLAMINYVLVVYGLAMSLLGIGRPEELSEAENQFKRILEFYPNEGLDSLAYCGIGKVYLKKNRFQEALTHFEKASTLIYRLPGVLS
;
A
#
# COMPACT_ATOMS: atom_id res chain seq x y z
N MET A 1 0.91 -1.90 -21.51
CA MET A 1 0.02 -0.84 -20.99
C MET A 1 -1.39 -1.34 -20.65
N LYS A 2 -2.16 -1.95 -21.57
CA LYS A 2 -3.54 -2.44 -21.28
C LYS A 2 -3.59 -3.53 -20.20
N LEU A 3 -2.68 -4.50 -20.25
CA LEU A 3 -2.62 -5.61 -19.27
C LEU A 3 -2.40 -5.11 -17.83
N LEU A 4 -1.50 -4.13 -17.66
CA LEU A 4 -1.20 -3.53 -16.34
C LEU A 4 -2.44 -2.84 -15.76
N ARG A 5 -3.15 -2.06 -16.57
CA ARG A 5 -4.38 -1.36 -16.13
C ARG A 5 -5.50 -2.35 -15.80
N SER A 6 -5.66 -3.42 -16.60
CA SER A 6 -6.62 -4.48 -16.31
C SER A 6 -6.35 -5.12 -14.97
N LEU A 7 -5.11 -5.57 -14.72
CA LEU A 7 -4.75 -6.24 -13.48
C LEU A 7 -4.87 -5.33 -12.24
N ILE A 8 -4.56 -4.03 -12.37
CA ILE A 8 -4.82 -3.06 -11.31
C ILE A 8 -6.34 -2.98 -11.04
N GLN A 9 -7.16 -2.86 -12.07
CA GLN A 9 -8.61 -2.78 -11.95
C GLN A 9 -9.22 -4.06 -11.37
N ASP A 10 -8.71 -5.22 -11.78
CA ASP A 10 -9.12 -6.54 -11.29
C ASP A 10 -8.77 -6.68 -9.79
N GLY A 11 -7.57 -6.26 -9.39
CA GLY A 11 -7.15 -6.25 -7.99
C GLY A 11 -8.00 -5.30 -7.12
N TYR A 12 -8.34 -4.11 -7.63
CA TYR A 12 -9.25 -3.19 -6.95
C TYR A 12 -10.66 -3.77 -6.82
N THR A 13 -11.19 -4.38 -7.88
CA THR A 13 -12.51 -5.03 -7.87
C THR A 13 -12.52 -6.18 -6.85
N ALA A 14 -11.46 -6.98 -6.80
CA ALA A 14 -11.31 -8.06 -5.83
C ALA A 14 -11.23 -7.55 -4.38
N LEU A 15 -10.60 -6.39 -4.14
CA LEU A 15 -10.62 -5.72 -2.83
C LEU A 15 -12.04 -5.28 -2.43
N LEU A 16 -12.81 -4.72 -3.37
CA LEU A 16 -14.20 -4.32 -3.15
C LEU A 16 -15.12 -5.51 -2.89
N ASP A 17 -14.88 -6.63 -3.56
CA ASP A 17 -15.64 -7.88 -3.39
C ASP A 17 -15.20 -8.69 -2.15
N HIS A 18 -14.36 -8.13 -1.27
CA HIS A 18 -13.79 -8.81 -0.10
C HIS A 18 -12.99 -10.10 -0.43
N ARG A 19 -12.57 -10.27 -1.68
CA ARG A 19 -11.76 -11.40 -2.16
C ARG A 19 -10.27 -11.13 -1.94
N CYS A 20 -9.90 -10.89 -0.68
CA CYS A 20 -8.56 -10.44 -0.31
C CYS A 20 -7.44 -11.40 -0.73
N ARG A 21 -7.67 -12.72 -0.73
CA ARG A 21 -6.66 -13.71 -1.19
C ARG A 21 -6.40 -13.62 -2.69
N SER A 22 -7.46 -13.53 -3.49
CA SER A 22 -7.35 -13.38 -4.94
C SER A 22 -6.68 -12.05 -5.30
N ALA A 23 -7.07 -10.96 -4.63
CA ALA A 23 -6.45 -9.65 -4.80
C ALA A 23 -4.94 -9.69 -4.48
N ALA A 24 -4.56 -10.27 -3.34
CA ALA A 24 -3.15 -10.40 -2.96
C ALA A 24 -2.35 -11.20 -3.99
N GLN A 25 -2.91 -12.29 -4.51
CA GLN A 25 -2.24 -13.09 -5.54
C GLN A 25 -2.04 -12.30 -6.83
N SER A 26 -3.08 -11.64 -7.35
CA SER A 26 -2.99 -10.85 -8.58
C SER A 26 -1.99 -9.70 -8.46
N PHE A 27 -1.98 -8.99 -7.32
CA PHE A 27 -1.00 -7.92 -7.08
C PHE A 27 0.43 -8.46 -6.93
N SER A 28 0.62 -9.61 -6.27
CA SER A 28 1.94 -10.23 -6.13
C SER A 28 2.49 -10.69 -7.48
N GLU A 29 1.67 -11.31 -8.33
CA GLU A 29 2.05 -11.70 -9.68
C GLU A 29 2.44 -10.49 -10.53
N LEU A 30 1.67 -9.40 -10.41
CA LEU A 30 1.94 -8.15 -11.09
C LEU A 30 3.26 -7.52 -10.62
N LEU A 31 3.57 -7.55 -9.33
CA LEU A 31 4.84 -7.06 -8.80
C LEU A 31 6.03 -7.93 -9.23
N ASN A 32 5.86 -9.25 -9.29
CA ASN A 32 6.92 -10.15 -9.78
C ASN A 32 7.24 -9.93 -11.27
N GLY A 33 6.25 -9.55 -12.08
CA GLY A 33 6.45 -9.16 -13.48
C GLY A 33 7.04 -7.76 -13.67
N LEU A 34 7.06 -6.93 -12.62
CA LEU A 34 7.55 -5.56 -12.64
C LEU A 34 8.89 -5.46 -11.91
N ASP A 35 9.97 -5.69 -12.65
CA ASP A 35 11.33 -5.51 -12.14
C ASP A 35 11.54 -4.03 -11.70
N PRO A 36 11.95 -3.76 -10.43
CA PRO A 36 12.21 -2.41 -9.93
C PRO A 36 13.18 -1.61 -10.79
N GLN A 37 14.13 -2.27 -11.46
CA GLN A 37 15.07 -1.61 -12.36
C GLN A 37 14.42 -1.19 -13.68
N LYS A 38 13.47 -1.99 -14.20
CA LYS A 38 12.68 -1.62 -15.39
C LYS A 38 11.68 -0.50 -15.09
N ILE A 39 11.14 -0.42 -13.88
CA ILE A 39 10.21 0.66 -13.48
C ILE A 39 10.90 2.03 -13.52
N LYS A 40 12.15 2.11 -13.05
CA LYS A 40 12.97 3.33 -13.17
C LYS A 40 13.19 3.76 -14.63
N GLN A 41 13.31 2.81 -15.56
CA GLN A 41 13.52 3.10 -16.98
C GLN A 41 12.23 3.47 -17.73
N LEU A 42 11.10 2.92 -17.33
CA LEU A 42 9.86 3.05 -18.09
C LEU A 42 9.13 4.38 -17.86
N ASN A 43 9.56 5.21 -16.89
CA ASN A 43 8.93 6.46 -16.48
C ASN A 43 7.39 6.34 -16.30
N LEU A 44 6.93 5.10 -16.10
CA LEU A 44 5.55 4.68 -16.22
C LEU A 44 4.97 4.80 -14.82
N ALA A 45 4.65 6.05 -14.48
CA ALA A 45 3.97 6.50 -13.27
C ALA A 45 4.38 5.71 -12.01
N MET A 46 5.46 6.15 -11.37
CA MET A 46 5.89 5.72 -10.03
C MET A 46 4.71 5.55 -9.06
N ILE A 47 3.71 6.43 -9.16
CA ILE A 47 2.41 6.36 -8.48
C ILE A 47 1.66 5.03 -8.71
N ASN A 48 1.63 4.49 -9.94
CA ASN A 48 0.99 3.20 -10.22
C ASN A 48 1.67 2.04 -9.49
N TYR A 49 3.00 2.06 -9.37
CA TYR A 49 3.72 1.05 -8.59
C TYR A 49 3.36 1.15 -7.10
N VAL A 50 3.38 2.37 -6.54
CA VAL A 50 2.99 2.60 -5.14
C VAL A 50 1.56 2.14 -4.88
N LEU A 51 0.62 2.42 -5.80
CA LEU A 51 -0.77 1.96 -5.69
C LEU A 51 -0.89 0.44 -5.72
N VAL A 52 -0.09 -0.26 -6.53
CA VAL A 52 -0.06 -1.73 -6.55
C VAL A 52 0.48 -2.28 -5.23
N VAL A 53 1.61 -1.75 -4.74
CA VAL A 53 2.18 -2.18 -3.45
C VAL A 53 1.20 -1.93 -2.31
N TYR A 54 0.52 -0.78 -2.34
CA TYR A 54 -0.53 -0.43 -1.40
C TYR A 54 -1.73 -1.39 -1.49
N GLY A 55 -2.17 -1.73 -2.71
CA GLY A 55 -3.24 -2.70 -2.95
C GLY A 55 -2.92 -4.09 -2.42
N LEU A 56 -1.68 -4.56 -2.61
CA LEU A 56 -1.19 -5.81 -2.02
C LEU A 56 -1.23 -5.75 -0.49
N ALA A 57 -0.67 -4.70 0.10
CA ALA A 57 -0.62 -4.52 1.54
C ALA A 57 -2.03 -4.49 2.17
N MET A 58 -2.98 -3.80 1.52
CA MET A 58 -4.39 -3.78 1.92
C MET A 58 -5.05 -5.16 1.80
N SER A 59 -4.71 -5.92 0.76
CA SER A 59 -5.21 -7.29 0.57
C SER A 59 -4.73 -8.21 1.69
N LEU A 60 -3.43 -8.15 2.01
CA LEU A 60 -2.82 -8.90 3.11
C LEU A 60 -3.42 -8.51 4.47
N LEU A 61 -3.67 -7.21 4.69
CA LEU A 61 -4.34 -6.70 5.89
C LEU A 61 -5.78 -7.24 6.01
N GLY A 62 -6.48 -7.39 4.89
CA GLY A 62 -7.81 -8.01 4.83
C GLY A 62 -7.80 -9.50 5.19
N ILE A 63 -6.73 -10.23 4.87
CA ILE A 63 -6.55 -11.64 5.27
C ILE A 63 -6.36 -11.75 6.80
N GLY A 64 -5.56 -10.85 7.39
CA GLY A 64 -5.49 -10.65 8.84
C GLY A 64 -4.77 -11.74 9.65
N ARG A 65 -4.09 -12.66 8.99
CA ARG A 65 -3.23 -13.68 9.63
C ARG A 65 -1.87 -13.06 10.04
N PRO A 66 -1.17 -13.61 11.06
CA PRO A 66 0.06 -13.01 11.58
C PRO A 66 1.17 -12.83 10.54
N GLU A 67 1.33 -13.80 9.64
CA GLU A 67 2.33 -13.77 8.56
C GLU A 67 1.99 -12.66 7.56
N GLU A 68 0.75 -12.63 7.10
CA GLU A 68 0.24 -11.65 6.14
C GLU A 68 0.23 -10.23 6.73
N LEU A 69 -0.05 -10.08 8.03
CA LEU A 69 0.04 -8.79 8.72
C LEU A 69 1.49 -8.29 8.79
N SER A 70 2.44 -9.19 9.02
CA SER A 70 3.87 -8.84 9.02
C SER A 70 4.34 -8.47 7.61
N GLU A 71 3.85 -9.17 6.58
CA GLU A 71 4.15 -8.85 5.20
C GLU A 71 3.49 -7.53 4.75
N ALA A 72 2.25 -7.27 5.16
CA ALA A 72 1.58 -5.99 4.93
C ALA A 72 2.40 -4.82 5.51
N GLU A 73 2.92 -4.99 6.73
CA GLU A 73 3.82 -4.02 7.36
C GLU A 73 5.05 -3.74 6.50
N ASN A 74 5.71 -4.80 5.99
CA ASN A 74 6.88 -4.68 5.13
C ASN A 74 6.55 -3.94 3.83
N GLN A 75 5.42 -4.27 3.18
CA GLN A 75 5.01 -3.60 1.95
C GLN A 75 4.74 -2.10 2.16
N PHE A 76 4.10 -1.71 3.28
CA PHE A 76 3.94 -0.28 3.60
C PHE A 76 5.28 0.41 3.90
N LYS A 77 6.22 -0.25 4.60
CA LYS A 77 7.57 0.29 4.84
C LYS A 77 8.35 0.50 3.54
N ARG A 78 8.21 -0.41 2.57
CA ARG A 78 8.81 -0.26 1.23
C ARG A 78 8.31 1.01 0.52
N ILE A 79 7.03 1.37 0.68
CA ILE A 79 6.52 2.63 0.11
C ILE A 79 7.30 3.82 0.68
N LEU A 80 7.47 3.86 2.01
CA LEU A 80 8.18 4.94 2.70
C LEU A 80 9.69 4.99 2.38
N GLU A 81 10.32 3.83 2.16
CA GLU A 81 11.76 3.75 1.88
C GLU A 81 12.11 4.12 0.44
N PHE A 82 11.34 3.61 -0.53
CA PHE A 82 11.67 3.76 -1.95
C PHE A 82 11.01 4.97 -2.60
N TYR A 83 9.94 5.53 -2.00
CA TYR A 83 9.15 6.61 -2.59
C TYR A 83 8.79 7.73 -1.60
N PRO A 84 9.78 8.32 -0.91
CA PRO A 84 9.52 9.43 0.02
C PRO A 84 9.02 10.68 -0.72
N ASN A 85 8.14 11.46 -0.09
CA ASN A 85 7.64 12.78 -0.55
C ASN A 85 6.66 12.80 -1.73
N GLU A 86 6.10 11.67 -2.14
CA GLU A 86 5.05 11.61 -3.20
C GLU A 86 3.63 11.93 -2.67
N GLY A 87 3.51 12.43 -1.44
CA GLY A 87 2.23 12.68 -0.76
C GLY A 87 1.49 11.40 -0.29
N LEU A 88 1.99 10.22 -0.69
CA LEU A 88 1.46 8.90 -0.35
C LEU A 88 1.99 8.37 1.00
N ASP A 89 2.95 9.05 1.61
CA ASP A 89 3.53 8.68 2.91
C ASP A 89 2.45 8.61 4.00
N SER A 90 1.47 9.52 3.94
CA SER A 90 0.31 9.53 4.84
C SER A 90 -0.51 8.23 4.75
N LEU A 91 -0.71 7.71 3.53
CA LEU A 91 -1.42 6.45 3.30
C LEU A 91 -0.62 5.25 3.81
N ALA A 92 0.70 5.25 3.61
CA ALA A 92 1.56 4.18 4.11
C ALA A 92 1.59 4.16 5.65
N TYR A 93 1.71 5.32 6.32
CA TYR A 93 1.61 5.40 7.78
C TYR A 93 0.23 4.97 8.30
N CYS A 94 -0.85 5.35 7.61
CA CYS A 94 -2.19 4.88 7.95
C CYS A 94 -2.32 3.35 7.78
N GLY A 95 -1.76 2.79 6.72
CA GLY A 95 -1.70 1.35 6.48
C GLY A 95 -0.97 0.60 7.59
N ILE A 96 0.21 1.10 7.99
CA ILE A 96 0.96 0.56 9.12
C ILE A 96 0.12 0.64 10.41
N GLY A 97 -0.50 1.79 10.70
CA GLY A 97 -1.39 1.94 11.85
C GLY A 97 -2.49 0.87 11.90
N LYS A 98 -3.13 0.59 10.76
CA LYS A 98 -4.14 -0.49 10.64
C LYS A 98 -3.55 -1.88 10.88
N VAL A 99 -2.31 -2.15 10.45
CA VAL A 99 -1.63 -3.41 10.77
C VAL A 99 -1.44 -3.56 12.28
N TYR A 100 -0.95 -2.51 12.95
CA TYR A 100 -0.76 -2.54 14.40
C TYR A 100 -2.09 -2.67 15.17
N LEU A 101 -3.19 -2.09 14.67
CA LEU A 101 -4.53 -2.35 15.20
C LEU A 101 -4.91 -3.83 15.12
N LYS A 102 -4.71 -4.47 13.95
CA LYS A 102 -4.98 -5.90 13.77
C LYS A 102 -4.09 -6.79 14.64
N LYS A 103 -2.89 -6.32 15.00
CA LYS A 103 -1.95 -6.97 15.92
C LYS A 103 -2.25 -6.68 17.41
N ASN A 104 -3.35 -5.97 17.74
CA ASN A 104 -3.70 -5.50 19.09
C ASN A 104 -2.64 -4.59 19.75
N ARG A 105 -1.79 -3.93 18.96
CA ARG A 105 -0.73 -3.02 19.42
C ARG A 105 -1.21 -1.57 19.29
N PHE A 106 -2.18 -1.19 20.10
CA PHE A 106 -2.92 0.07 19.97
C PHE A 106 -2.05 1.33 20.11
N GLN A 107 -1.07 1.33 21.03
CA GLN A 107 -0.20 2.48 21.25
C GLN A 107 0.68 2.78 20.02
N GLU A 108 1.16 1.73 19.36
CA GLU A 108 1.97 1.87 18.14
C GLU A 108 1.11 2.26 16.95
N ALA A 109 -0.10 1.70 16.86
CA ALA A 109 -1.07 2.12 15.87
C ALA A 109 -1.35 3.63 15.97
N LEU A 110 -1.57 4.14 17.19
CA LEU A 110 -1.80 5.56 17.44
C LEU A 110 -0.63 6.42 16.96
N THR A 111 0.60 6.06 17.34
CA THR A 111 1.82 6.75 16.89
C THR A 111 1.89 6.86 15.36
N HIS A 112 1.51 5.79 14.65
CA HIS A 112 1.50 5.80 13.19
C HIS A 112 0.36 6.65 12.60
N PHE A 113 -0.83 6.66 13.20
CA PHE A 113 -1.91 7.54 12.78
C PHE A 113 -1.60 9.02 13.02
N GLU A 114 -0.94 9.36 14.13
CA GLU A 114 -0.50 10.73 14.43
C GLU A 114 0.51 11.23 13.40
N LYS A 115 1.46 10.37 13.00
CA LYS A 115 2.39 10.66 11.90
C LYS A 115 1.65 10.89 10.58
N ALA A 116 0.69 10.03 10.25
CA ALA A 116 -0.12 10.20 9.05
C ALA A 116 -0.89 11.53 9.06
N SER A 117 -1.52 11.86 10.18
CA SER A 117 -2.28 13.11 10.38
C SER A 117 -1.38 14.35 10.25
N THR A 118 -0.19 14.32 10.86
CA THR A 118 0.79 15.40 10.76
C THR A 118 1.22 15.65 9.32
N LEU A 119 1.42 14.58 8.54
CA LEU A 119 1.77 14.70 7.13
C LEU A 119 0.62 15.26 6.29
N ILE A 120 -0.62 14.85 6.57
CA ILE A 120 -1.82 15.43 5.92
C ILE A 120 -1.93 16.92 6.22
N TYR A 121 -1.73 17.32 7.47
CA TYR A 121 -1.81 18.73 7.89
C TYR A 121 -0.69 19.60 7.26
N ARG A 122 0.46 18.99 6.94
CA ARG A 122 1.57 19.67 6.26
C ARG A 122 1.39 19.79 4.75
N LEU A 123 0.42 19.08 4.14
CA LEU A 123 0.11 19.25 2.73
C LEU A 123 -0.67 20.56 2.53
N PRO A 124 -0.10 21.56 1.84
CA PRO A 124 -0.81 22.81 1.58
C PRO A 124 -2.02 22.52 0.68
N GLY A 125 -3.23 22.83 1.17
CA GLY A 125 -4.47 22.79 0.39
C GLY A 125 -5.49 21.69 0.73
N VAL A 126 -5.26 20.84 1.74
CA VAL A 126 -6.24 19.81 2.15
C VAL A 126 -7.22 20.32 3.23
N LEU A 127 -6.80 21.32 4.00
CA LEU A 127 -7.64 22.02 5.00
C LEU A 127 -7.40 23.53 4.86
N SER A 128 -8.04 24.15 3.88
CA SER A 128 -8.24 25.60 3.81
C SER A 128 -9.73 25.87 3.83
#